data_AF-A0AAV4HDV9-F1
#
_entry.id   AF-A0AAV4HDV9-F1
#
_cell.length_a   1.000
_cell.length_b   1.000
_cell.length_c   1.000
_cell.angle_alpha   90.00
_cell.angle_beta   90.00
_cell.angle_gamma   90.00
#
_symmetry.space_group_name_H-M   'P 1'
#
loop_
_entity.id
_entity.type
_entity.pdbx_description
1 polymer ?
#
loop_
_entity_poly.entity_id
_entity_poly.type
_entity_poly.pdbx_seq_one_letter_code
_entity_poly.pdbx_strand_id
1 'polypeptide(L)'
;MEQNIQSIAETTTILKTKVENLTVKNQKLKEEKANDKKTLEQLEHKIDDLESRQKRNNLIFHGIQQTDSRETWEECEKKIKKAIAEKLEISEEIKIDRAHRLFLDRHQDP
;
A
#
# COMPACT_ATOMS: atom_id res chain seq x y z
N MET A 1 60.04 12.99 25.64
CA MET A 1 58.85 12.69 26.45
C MET A 1 57.77 13.75 26.23
N GLU A 2 58.09 15.04 26.32
CA GLU A 2 57.15 16.16 26.06
C GLU A 2 56.55 16.18 24.65
N GLN A 3 57.34 15.92 23.59
CA GLN A 3 56.81 15.89 22.21
C GLN A 3 55.73 14.81 22.00
N ASN A 4 55.86 13.66 22.68
CA ASN A 4 54.86 12.60 22.62
C ASN A 4 53.58 13.00 23.37
N ILE A 5 53.71 13.69 24.51
CA ILE A 5 52.58 14.20 25.29
C ILE A 5 51.80 15.24 24.48
N GLN A 6 52.49 16.15 23.80
CA GLN A 6 51.88 17.16 22.94
C GLN A 6 51.11 16.53 21.77
N SER A 7 51.70 15.56 21.07
CA SER A 7 51.06 14.84 19.97
C SER A 7 49.80 14.08 20.42
N ILE A 8 49.82 13.48 21.61
CA ILE A 8 48.65 12.81 22.20
C ILE A 8 47.54 13.82 22.53
N ALA A 9 47.88 15.00 23.06
CA ALA A 9 46.90 16.04 23.38
C ALA A 9 46.20 16.59 22.12
N GLU A 10 46.95 16.78 21.03
CA GLU A 10 46.41 17.18 19.73
C GLU A 10 45.47 16.13 19.16
N THR A 11 45.89 14.85 19.18
CA THR A 11 45.06 13.73 18.72
C THR A 11 43.78 13.61 19.54
N THR A 12 43.86 13.78 20.86
CA THR A 12 42.70 13.76 21.76
C THR A 12 41.71 14.88 21.43
N THR A 13 42.22 16.07 21.12
CA THR A 13 41.40 17.21 20.72
C THR A 13 40.67 16.94 19.40
N ILE A 14 41.38 16.43 18.39
CA ILE A 14 40.79 16.08 17.09
C ILE A 14 39.71 15.00 17.23
N LEU A 15 39.98 13.96 18.04
CA LEU A 15 39.01 12.89 18.28
C LEU A 15 37.77 13.41 18.98
N LYS A 16 37.91 14.28 19.97
CA LYS A 16 36.78 14.90 20.67
C LYS A 16 35.88 15.67 19.70
N THR A 17 36.46 16.50 18.84
CA THR A 17 35.70 17.22 17.80
C THR A 17 35.02 16.28 16.81
N LYS A 18 35.67 15.18 16.40
CA LYS A 18 35.04 14.17 15.54
C LYS A 18 33.84 13.50 16.22
N VAL A 19 33.95 13.17 17.51
CA VAL A 19 32.87 12.55 18.29
C VAL A 19 31.68 13.52 18.42
N GLU A 20 31.95 14.79 18.70
CA GLU A 20 30.91 15.83 18.75
C GLU A 20 30.19 15.95 17.39
N ASN A 21 30.94 16.01 16.30
CA ASN A 21 30.38 16.06 14.95
C ASN A 21 29.55 14.83 14.59
N LEU A 22 30.01 13.63 14.95
CA LEU A 22 29.27 12.39 14.74
C LEU A 22 27.99 12.35 15.58
N THR A 23 28.03 12.89 16.79
CA THR A 23 26.86 12.98 17.68
C THR A 23 25.78 13.86 17.05
N VAL A 24 26.16 15.04 16.55
CA VAL A 24 25.24 15.95 15.85
C VAL A 24 24.65 15.31 14.58
N LYS A 25 25.48 14.66 13.75
CA LYS A 25 25.01 13.96 12.55
C LYS A 25 24.02 12.84 12.89
N ASN A 26 24.32 12.04 13.91
CA ASN A 26 23.43 10.97 14.35
C ASN A 26 22.09 11.49 14.85
N GLN A 27 22.08 12.63 15.54
CA GLN A 27 20.83 13.26 15.96
C GLN A 27 19.99 13.71 14.77
N LYS A 28 20.61 14.42 13.81
CA LYS A 28 19.93 14.85 12.59
C LYS A 28 19.34 13.67 11.78
N LEU A 29 20.11 12.59 11.64
CA LEU A 29 19.63 11.37 10.97
C LEU A 29 18.43 10.72 11.67
N LYS A 30 18.38 10.78 13.01
CA LYS A 30 17.22 10.28 13.77
C LYS A 30 15.96 11.11 13.51
N GLU A 31 16.12 12.43 13.42
CA GLU A 31 15.03 13.36 13.13
C GLU A 31 14.50 13.18 11.71
N GLU A 32 15.38 13.09 10.70
CA GLU A 32 15.03 12.81 9.31
C GLU A 32 14.29 11.46 9.20
N LYS A 33 14.82 10.41 9.82
CA LYS A 33 14.17 9.09 9.84
C LYS A 33 12.76 9.13 10.46
N ALA A 34 12.56 9.93 11.50
CA ALA A 34 11.24 10.06 12.12
C ALA A 34 10.25 10.79 11.18
N ASN A 35 10.71 11.82 10.47
CA ASN A 35 9.90 12.53 9.48
C ASN A 35 9.54 11.66 8.29
N ASP A 36 10.50 10.88 7.78
CA ASP A 36 10.27 9.96 6.67
C ASP A 36 9.23 8.90 7.06
N LYS A 37 9.37 8.32 8.27
CA LYS A 37 8.38 7.36 8.79
C LYS A 37 6.97 7.94 8.83
N LYS A 38 6.82 9.17 9.35
CA LYS A 38 5.52 9.85 9.39
C LYS A 38 4.97 10.11 7.99
N THR A 39 5.84 10.46 7.04
CA THR A 39 5.43 10.70 5.64
C THR A 39 4.97 9.41 4.98
N LEU A 40 5.65 8.29 5.23
CA LEU A 40 5.24 6.97 4.75
C LEU A 40 3.86 6.59 5.29
N GLU A 41 3.63 6.71 6.60
CA GLU A 41 2.32 6.45 7.21
C GLU A 41 1.21 7.30 6.56
N GLN A 42 1.47 8.58 6.31
CA GLN A 42 0.52 9.46 5.62
C GLN A 42 0.25 9.05 4.17
N LEU A 43 1.27 8.55 3.46
CA LEU A 43 1.11 8.07 2.09
C LEU A 43 0.33 6.75 2.06
N GLU A 44 0.60 5.83 2.97
CA GLU A 44 -0.15 4.58 3.11
C GLU A 44 -1.64 4.85 3.34
N HIS A 45 -1.98 5.76 4.25
CA HIS A 45 -3.37 6.16 4.47
C HIS A 45 -4.02 6.80 3.23
N LYS A 46 -3.28 7.60 2.47
CA LYS A 46 -3.80 8.20 1.22
C LYS A 46 -4.03 7.14 0.15
N ILE A 47 -3.13 6.18 0.01
CA ILE A 47 -3.28 5.07 -0.94
C ILE A 47 -4.53 4.27 -0.60
N ASP A 48 -4.70 3.90 0.68
CA ASP A 48 -5.87 3.15 1.15
C ASP A 48 -7.19 3.89 0.90
N ASP A 49 -7.25 5.19 1.19
CA ASP A 49 -8.42 6.03 0.91
C ASP A 49 -8.70 6.13 -0.61
N LEU A 50 -7.66 6.29 -1.43
CA LEU A 50 -7.81 6.34 -2.89
C LEU A 50 -8.30 5.01 -3.45
N GLU A 51 -7.74 3.89 -3.01
CA GLU A 51 -8.18 2.55 -3.43
C GLU A 51 -9.62 2.29 -3.01
N SER A 52 -9.98 2.66 -1.78
CA SER A 52 -11.34 2.53 -1.26
C SER A 52 -12.33 3.33 -2.11
N ARG A 53 -11.98 4.58 -2.47
CA ARG A 53 -12.81 5.41 -3.36
C ARG A 53 -12.93 4.83 -4.76
N GLN A 54 -11.85 4.28 -5.30
CA GLN A 54 -11.86 3.64 -6.63
C GLN A 54 -12.68 2.36 -6.65
N LYS A 55 -12.66 1.57 -5.56
CA LYS A 55 -13.38 0.30 -5.45
C LYS A 55 -14.81 0.47 -4.93
N ARG A 56 -15.21 1.65 -4.45
CA ARG A 56 -16.51 1.91 -3.78
C ARG A 56 -17.73 1.47 -4.61
N ASN A 57 -17.64 1.61 -5.92
CA ASN A 57 -18.75 1.29 -6.82
C ASN A 57 -18.65 -0.15 -7.38
N ASN A 58 -17.63 -0.92 -6.95
CA ASN A 58 -17.44 -2.29 -7.40
C ASN A 58 -18.15 -3.23 -6.42
N LEU A 59 -18.94 -4.15 -6.97
CA LEU A 59 -19.63 -5.20 -6.21
C LEU A 59 -19.08 -6.56 -6.60
N ILE A 60 -18.89 -7.43 -5.60
CA ILE A 60 -18.44 -8.81 -5.81
C ILE A 60 -19.64 -9.74 -5.64
N PHE A 61 -19.91 -10.54 -6.68
CA PHE A 61 -21.00 -11.51 -6.70
C PHE A 61 -20.44 -12.94 -6.62
N HIS A 62 -20.75 -13.63 -5.52
CA HIS A 62 -20.37 -15.02 -5.28
C HIS A 62 -21.47 -15.98 -5.76
N GLY A 63 -21.11 -17.21 -6.11
CA GLY A 63 -22.09 -18.27 -6.44
C GLY A 63 -22.74 -18.14 -7.82
N ILE A 64 -22.29 -17.22 -8.67
CA ILE A 64 -22.75 -17.11 -10.06
C ILE A 64 -22.05 -18.17 -10.90
N GLN A 65 -22.80 -19.18 -11.36
CA GLN A 65 -22.25 -20.28 -12.15
C GLN A 65 -21.56 -19.79 -13.43
N GLN A 66 -20.39 -20.38 -13.70
CA GLN A 66 -19.64 -20.16 -14.92
C GLN A 66 -20.10 -21.16 -15.98
N THR A 67 -20.39 -20.68 -17.19
CA THR A 67 -20.80 -21.53 -18.32
C THR A 67 -19.61 -21.97 -19.17
N ASP A 68 -18.59 -21.12 -19.31
CA ASP A 68 -17.33 -21.45 -20.00
C ASP A 68 -16.14 -20.73 -19.34
N SER A 69 -14.95 -21.30 -19.47
CA SER A 69 -13.64 -20.72 -19.19
C SER A 69 -13.40 -19.33 -19.82
N ARG A 70 -14.09 -19.00 -20.91
CA ARG A 70 -13.91 -17.77 -21.71
C ARG A 70 -15.18 -16.91 -21.78
N GLU A 71 -15.81 -16.68 -20.63
CA GLU A 71 -16.94 -15.76 -20.57
C GLU A 71 -16.54 -14.33 -20.95
N THR A 72 -17.32 -13.72 -21.83
CA THR A 72 -17.14 -12.31 -22.19
C THR A 72 -17.72 -11.39 -21.11
N TRP A 73 -17.39 -10.11 -21.18
CA TRP A 73 -17.92 -9.11 -20.23
C TRP A 73 -19.43 -8.96 -20.36
N GLU A 74 -19.95 -9.03 -21.59
CA GLU A 74 -21.38 -8.95 -21.88
C GLU A 74 -22.14 -10.16 -21.32
N GLU A 75 -21.54 -11.35 -21.37
CA GLU A 75 -22.12 -12.55 -20.77
C GLU A 75 -22.14 -12.46 -19.25
N CYS A 76 -21.06 -11.96 -18.64
CA CYS A 76 -21.01 -11.69 -17.21
C CYS A 76 -22.09 -10.69 -16.79
N GLU A 77 -22.22 -9.58 -17.52
CA GLU A 77 -23.21 -8.53 -17.24
C GLU A 77 -24.65 -9.08 -17.29
N LYS A 78 -24.98 -9.86 -18.33
CA LYS A 78 -26.30 -10.49 -18.47
C LYS A 78 -26.62 -11.40 -17.28
N LYS A 79 -25.64 -12.20 -16.82
CA LYS A 79 -25.81 -13.08 -15.65
C LYS A 79 -26.06 -12.29 -14.37
N ILE A 80 -25.31 -11.22 -14.14
CA ILE A 80 -25.50 -10.37 -12.97
C ILE A 80 -26.87 -9.68 -13.01
N LYS A 81 -27.26 -9.09 -14.14
CA LYS A 81 -28.59 -8.46 -14.29
C LYS A 81 -29.72 -9.47 -14.03
N LYS A 82 -29.61 -10.67 -14.58
CA LYS A 82 -30.56 -11.75 -14.34
C LYS A 82 -30.60 -12.13 -12.84
N ALA A 83 -29.45 -12.32 -12.21
CA ALA A 83 -29.38 -12.67 -10.79
C ALA A 83 -29.98 -11.58 -9.90
N ILE A 84 -29.74 -10.30 -10.20
CA ILE A 84 -30.33 -9.19 -9.44
C ILE A 84 -31.85 -9.18 -9.59
N ALA A 85 -32.37 -9.30 -10.82
CA ALA A 85 -33.81 -9.34 -11.05
C ALA A 85 -34.48 -10.53 -10.35
N GLU A 86 -33.88 -11.72 -10.39
CA GLU A 86 -34.46 -12.95 -9.83
C GLU A 86 -34.30 -13.08 -8.31
N LYS A 87 -33.18 -12.58 -7.75
CA LYS A 87 -32.85 -12.78 -6.32
C LYS A 87 -33.14 -11.57 -5.46
N LEU A 88 -33.03 -10.38 -6.01
CA LEU A 88 -33.23 -9.12 -5.29
C LEU A 88 -34.54 -8.44 -5.70
N GLU A 89 -35.25 -8.97 -6.70
CA GLU A 89 -36.52 -8.43 -7.20
C GLU A 89 -36.41 -6.96 -7.68
N ILE A 90 -35.20 -6.55 -8.08
CA ILE A 90 -34.94 -5.23 -8.65
C ILE A 90 -35.09 -5.32 -10.16
N SER A 91 -36.22 -4.82 -10.67
CA SER A 91 -36.57 -4.82 -12.10
C SER A 91 -36.21 -3.51 -12.83
N GLU A 92 -35.64 -2.54 -12.12
CA GLU A 92 -35.21 -1.26 -12.71
C GLU A 92 -34.00 -1.44 -13.65
N GLU A 93 -33.80 -0.47 -14.55
CA GLU A 93 -32.64 -0.51 -15.46
C GLU A 93 -31.34 -0.25 -14.69
N ILE A 94 -30.54 -1.31 -14.51
CA ILE A 94 -29.23 -1.24 -13.85
C ILE A 94 -28.14 -0.95 -14.90
N LYS A 95 -27.40 0.13 -14.69
CA LYS A 95 -26.20 0.46 -15.45
C LYS A 95 -24.98 -0.19 -14.82
N ILE A 96 -24.24 -0.96 -15.61
CA ILE A 96 -23.01 -1.62 -15.20
C ILE A 96 -21.94 -1.18 -16.20
N ASP A 97 -20.89 -0.53 -15.72
CA ASP A 97 -19.80 -0.05 -16.59
C ASP A 97 -18.94 -1.22 -17.11
N ARG A 98 -18.69 -2.21 -16.24
CA ARG A 98 -17.95 -3.43 -16.56
C ARG A 98 -18.31 -4.56 -15.62
N ALA A 99 -18.57 -5.75 -16.16
CA ALA A 99 -18.69 -7.00 -15.41
C ALA A 99 -17.66 -8.00 -15.92
N HIS A 100 -16.92 -8.63 -15.00
CA HIS A 100 -15.96 -9.67 -15.34
C HIS A 100 -15.80 -10.66 -14.17
N ARG A 101 -15.16 -11.78 -14.44
CA ARG A 101 -14.76 -12.73 -13.41
C ARG A 101 -13.50 -12.25 -12.71
N LEU A 102 -13.48 -12.37 -11.39
CA LEU A 102 -12.24 -12.26 -10.64
C LEU A 102 -11.39 -13.49 -10.97
N PHE A 103 -10.14 -13.27 -11.39
CA PHE A 103 -9.17 -14.35 -11.47
C PHE A 103 -8.98 -14.88 -10.04
N LEU A 104 -8.99 -16.21 -9.86
CA LEU A 104 -8.65 -16.80 -8.57
C LEU A 104 -7.29 -16.24 -8.13
N ASP A 105 -7.31 -15.48 -7.05
CA ASP A 105 -6.09 -15.22 -6.29
C ASP A 105 -5.60 -16.59 -5.79
N ARG A 106 -4.38 -16.97 -6.17
CA ARG A 106 -3.77 -18.25 -5.76
C ARG A 106 -3.34 -18.24 -4.29
N HIS A 107 -3.85 -17.31 -3.48
CA HIS A 107 -3.47 -17.12 -2.08
C HIS A 107 -4.57 -17.45 -1.06
N GLN A 108 -5.54 -18.27 -1.44
CA GLN A 108 -6.31 -19.05 -0.47
C GLN A 108 -6.07 -20.55 -0.72
N ASP A 109 -4.90 -21.02 -0.31
CA ASP A 109 -4.75 -22.41 0.14
C ASP A 109 -4.98 -22.43 1.67
N PRO A 110 -5.60 -23.50 2.20
CA PRO A 110 -6.08 -23.61 3.59
C PRO A 110 -4.98 -23.49 4.66
#